data_AF-A0A929V314-F1
#
_entry.id   AF-A0A929V314-F1
#
_cell.length_a   1.000
_cell.length_b   1.000
_cell.length_c   1.000
_cell.angle_alpha   90.00
_cell.angle_beta   90.00
_cell.angle_gamma   90.00
#
_symmetry.space_group_name_H-M   'P 1'
#
loop_
_entity.id
_entity.type
_entity.pdbx_description
1 polymer ?
#
loop_
_entity_poly.entity_id
_entity_poly.type
_entity_poly.pdbx_seq_one_letter_code
_entity_poly.pdbx_strand_id
1 'polypeptide(L)'
;MNNKSVAYAIINGPSKSALFDSCKYAFSRDVKVHVNFTISQGYSNHSNDATKLYLPMQITDIVITGIHHEDGSGESFNLEGCCKVDIDYHIRNDGVCRYRYRRFSAYYNAKSRKGSFTLTTD
;
A
#
# COMPACT_ATOMS: atom_id res chain seq x y z
N MET A 1 3.93 -15.61 20.49
CA MET A 1 4.44 -14.35 19.91
C MET A 1 3.27 -13.66 19.23
N ASN A 2 2.81 -12.52 19.75
CA ASN A 2 1.70 -11.77 19.15
C ASN A 2 2.25 -10.96 17.98
N ASN A 3 2.19 -11.51 16.75
CA ASN A 3 2.42 -10.74 15.54
C ASN A 3 1.33 -9.68 15.42
N LYS A 4 1.57 -8.48 15.93
CA LYS A 4 0.71 -7.32 15.68
C LYS A 4 0.97 -6.88 14.24
N SER A 5 0.24 -7.45 13.29
CA SER A 5 0.15 -6.89 11.95
C SER A 5 -0.66 -5.58 12.03
N VAL A 6 -0.05 -4.47 11.59
CA VAL A 6 -0.73 -3.19 11.49
C VAL A 6 -1.28 -3.06 10.07
N ALA A 7 -2.59 -2.91 9.96
CA ALA A 7 -3.28 -2.63 8.71
C ALA A 7 -3.44 -1.11 8.54
N TYR A 8 -3.06 -0.61 7.37
CA TYR A 8 -3.13 0.78 6.96
C TYR A 8 -4.21 0.97 5.91
N ALA A 9 -4.86 2.13 5.89
CA ALA A 9 -5.94 2.40 4.94
C ALA A 9 -5.37 2.83 3.58
N ILE A 10 -5.82 2.19 2.50
CA ILE A 10 -5.60 2.66 1.12
C ILE A 10 -6.67 3.70 0.81
N ILE A 11 -6.24 4.94 0.57
CA ILE A 11 -7.11 6.09 0.28
C ILE A 11 -7.35 6.23 -1.22
N ASN A 12 -6.33 5.86 -2.01
CA ASN A 12 -6.38 5.84 -3.48
C ASN A 12 -5.34 4.83 -3.99
N GLY A 13 -5.49 4.38 -5.23
CA GLY A 13 -4.61 3.37 -5.81
C GLY A 13 -4.73 3.25 -7.33
N PRO A 14 -4.01 2.26 -7.90
CA PRO A 14 -3.96 2.04 -9.34
C PRO A 14 -5.27 1.49 -9.92
N SER A 15 -5.45 1.60 -11.23
CA SER A 15 -6.55 0.93 -11.92
C SER A 15 -6.36 -0.60 -11.88
N LYS A 16 -7.46 -1.32 -12.14
CA LYS A 16 -7.42 -2.77 -12.33
C LYS A 16 -6.37 -3.18 -13.37
N SER A 17 -6.39 -2.58 -14.56
CA SER A 17 -5.40 -2.89 -15.61
C SER A 17 -3.96 -2.72 -15.13
N ALA A 18 -3.64 -1.62 -14.44
CA ALA A 18 -2.30 -1.35 -13.94
C ALA A 18 -1.84 -2.37 -12.88
N LEU A 19 -2.75 -2.90 -12.05
CA LEU A 19 -2.44 -3.98 -11.11
C LEU A 19 -2.04 -5.26 -11.86
N PHE A 20 -2.84 -5.67 -12.82
CA PHE A 20 -2.59 -6.90 -13.58
C PHE A 20 -1.33 -6.79 -14.43
N ASP A 21 -1.09 -5.63 -15.06
CA ASP A 21 0.14 -5.36 -15.81
C ASP A 21 1.37 -5.38 -14.89
N SER A 22 1.27 -4.77 -13.70
CA SER A 22 2.34 -4.79 -12.71
C SER A 22 2.66 -6.21 -12.25
N CYS A 23 1.64 -7.03 -11.96
CA CYS A 23 1.85 -8.42 -11.58
C CYS A 23 2.45 -9.25 -12.73
N LYS A 24 1.98 -9.05 -13.97
CA LYS A 24 2.49 -9.74 -15.15
C LYS A 24 3.99 -9.49 -15.38
N TYR A 25 4.45 -8.26 -15.14
CA TYR A 25 5.83 -7.85 -15.38
C TYR A 25 6.67 -7.75 -14.10
N ALA A 26 6.22 -8.30 -12.97
CA ALA A 26 6.87 -8.17 -11.67
C ALA A 26 8.36 -8.58 -11.67
N PHE A 27 8.73 -9.56 -12.49
CA PHE A 27 10.09 -10.07 -12.64
C PHE A 27 10.75 -9.69 -13.97
N SER A 28 10.09 -8.86 -14.79
CA SER A 28 10.66 -8.38 -16.04
C SER A 28 11.79 -7.39 -15.75
N ARG A 29 12.91 -7.52 -16.46
CA ARG A 29 14.00 -6.54 -16.43
C ARG A 29 13.78 -5.39 -17.41
N ASP A 30 13.01 -5.65 -18.46
CA ASP A 30 12.83 -4.75 -19.61
C ASP A 30 11.57 -3.88 -19.48
N VAL A 31 10.53 -4.39 -18.81
CA VAL A 31 9.26 -3.68 -18.63
C VAL A 31 9.08 -3.30 -17.17
N LYS A 32 8.94 -1.99 -16.91
CA LYS A 32 8.64 -1.45 -15.58
C LYS A 32 7.25 -0.85 -15.57
N VAL A 33 6.35 -1.45 -14.78
CA VAL A 33 5.01 -0.91 -14.55
C VAL A 33 4.96 -0.33 -13.13
N HIS A 34 4.80 0.98 -13.05
CA HIS A 34 4.74 1.67 -11.77
C HIS A 34 3.33 1.57 -11.18
N VAL A 35 3.23 1.10 -9.93
CA VAL A 35 2.00 1.11 -9.13
C VAL A 35 2.20 1.97 -7.90
N ASN A 36 1.27 2.90 -7.69
CA ASN A 36 1.31 3.83 -6.57
C ASN A 36 0.03 3.69 -5.76
N PHE A 37 0.18 3.35 -4.48
CA PHE A 37 -0.90 3.42 -3.51
C PHE A 37 -0.72 4.65 -2.64
N THR A 38 -1.80 5.38 -2.42
CA THR A 38 -1.86 6.40 -1.38
C THR A 38 -2.33 5.72 -0.09
N ILE A 39 -1.40 5.48 0.82
CA ILE A 39 -1.67 4.78 2.09
C ILE A 39 -1.60 5.78 3.24
N SER A 40 -2.60 5.75 4.12
CA SER A 40 -2.61 6.57 5.34
C SER A 40 -1.88 5.86 6.47
N GLN A 41 -0.89 6.53 7.05
CA GLN A 41 -0.17 6.11 8.26
C GLN A 41 -0.85 6.61 9.54
N GLY A 42 -1.85 7.48 9.41
CA GLY A 42 -2.57 8.11 10.50
C GLY A 42 -3.26 9.39 10.02
N TYR A 43 -3.90 10.10 10.94
CA TYR A 43 -4.53 11.39 10.68
C TYR A 43 -3.91 12.45 11.57
N SER A 44 -3.77 13.68 11.07
CA SER A 44 -3.31 14.80 11.90
C SER A 44 -4.32 15.08 13.01
N ASN A 45 -3.84 15.22 14.25
CA ASN A 45 -4.68 15.49 15.44
C ASN A 45 -5.12 16.96 15.58
N HIS A 46 -5.06 17.78 14.53
CA HIS A 46 -5.53 19.16 14.62
C HIS A 46 -7.07 19.20 14.70
N SER A 47 -7.52 19.42 15.94
CA SER A 47 -8.83 19.82 16.46
C SER A 47 -9.89 20.30 15.45
N ASN A 48 -11.11 19.79 15.64
CA ASN A 48 -12.40 20.36 15.24
C ASN A 48 -12.66 20.76 13.78
N ASP A 49 -11.73 20.53 12.85
CA ASP A 49 -11.93 20.92 11.47
C ASP A 49 -12.50 19.78 10.61
N ALA A 50 -13.41 20.12 9.71
CA ALA A 50 -14.11 19.19 8.81
C ALA A 50 -13.18 18.53 7.76
N THR A 51 -11.87 18.78 7.84
CA THR A 51 -10.84 18.32 6.92
C THR A 51 -9.69 17.63 7.67
N LYS A 52 -9.94 16.42 8.19
CA LYS A 52 -8.86 15.55 8.68
C LYS A 52 -7.87 15.24 7.54
N LEU A 53 -6.71 15.87 7.56
CA LEU A 53 -5.61 15.54 6.66
C LEU A 53 -4.99 14.20 7.07
N TYR A 54 -4.84 13.29 6.11
CA TYR A 54 -4.15 12.03 6.35
C TYR A 54 -2.63 12.26 6.27
N LEU A 55 -1.89 11.52 7.08
CA LEU A 55 -0.43 11.49 7.02
C LEU A 55 -0.04 10.41 6.00
N PRO A 56 0.53 10.77 4.83
CA PRO A 56 0.87 9.79 3.81
C PRO A 56 2.00 8.90 4.31
N MET A 57 1.84 7.60 4.17
CA MET A 57 2.90 6.64 4.40
C MET A 57 4.02 6.84 3.37
N GLN A 58 5.26 6.87 3.84
CA GLN A 58 6.43 6.88 2.98
C GLN A 58 6.67 5.45 2.46
N ILE A 59 6.12 5.16 1.28
CA ILE A 59 6.23 3.87 0.59
C ILE A 59 6.68 4.08 -0.86
N THR A 60 7.57 3.21 -1.34
CA THR A 60 8.09 3.21 -2.71
C THR A 60 8.39 1.79 -3.17
N ASP A 61 8.77 1.65 -4.44
CA ASP A 61 9.25 0.41 -5.05
C ASP A 61 8.26 -0.76 -4.82
N ILE A 62 6.97 -0.47 -4.95
CA ILE A 62 5.90 -1.46 -4.81
C ILE A 62 5.94 -2.40 -6.01
N VAL A 63 6.05 -3.70 -5.73
CA VAL A 63 6.01 -4.77 -6.72
C VAL A 63 4.89 -5.72 -6.32
N ILE A 64 3.88 -5.86 -7.18
CA ILE A 64 2.82 -6.86 -7.01
C ILE A 64 3.34 -8.20 -7.51
N THR A 65 3.36 -9.22 -6.67
CA THR A 65 3.79 -10.58 -7.03
C THR A 65 2.66 -11.60 -7.07
N GLY A 66 1.49 -11.24 -6.52
CA GLY A 66 0.30 -12.09 -6.52
C GLY A 66 -0.99 -11.28 -6.51
N ILE A 67 -2.00 -11.79 -7.21
CA ILE A 67 -3.37 -11.25 -7.25
C ILE A 67 -4.34 -12.42 -7.14
N HIS A 68 -5.21 -12.38 -6.14
CA HIS A 68 -6.27 -13.35 -5.91
C HIS A 68 -7.63 -12.67 -5.94
N HIS A 69 -8.59 -13.25 -6.69
CA HIS A 69 -9.97 -12.77 -6.71
C HIS A 69 -10.69 -13.25 -5.44
N GLU A 70 -11.46 -12.36 -4.82
CA GLU A 70 -12.13 -12.69 -3.55
C GLU A 70 -13.62 -13.03 -3.71
N ASP A 71 -14.38 -12.18 -4.40
CA ASP A 71 -15.85 -12.16 -4.31
C ASP A 71 -16.55 -12.42 -5.66
N GLY A 72 -15.79 -12.77 -6.70
CA GLY A 72 -16.31 -12.95 -8.06
C GLY A 72 -16.77 -11.65 -8.74
N SER A 73 -16.68 -10.48 -8.08
CA SER A 73 -17.07 -9.18 -8.65
C SER A 73 -16.17 -8.73 -9.80
N GLY A 74 -14.94 -9.25 -9.84
CA GLY A 74 -13.90 -8.78 -10.75
C GLY A 74 -13.36 -7.39 -10.42
N GLU A 75 -13.67 -6.86 -9.22
CA GLU A 75 -13.23 -5.56 -8.74
C GLU A 75 -12.49 -5.61 -7.38
N SER A 76 -12.68 -6.66 -6.59
CA SER A 76 -12.02 -6.85 -5.29
C SER A 76 -10.92 -7.91 -5.37
N PHE A 77 -9.73 -7.57 -4.87
CA PHE A 77 -8.53 -8.38 -4.98
C PHE A 77 -7.79 -8.46 -3.64
N ASN A 78 -7.28 -9.65 -3.33
CA ASN A 78 -6.21 -9.82 -2.37
C ASN A 78 -4.88 -9.78 -3.13
N LEU A 79 -4.05 -8.80 -2.79
CA LEU A 79 -2.76 -8.54 -3.40
C LEU A 79 -1.66 -9.01 -2.46
N GLU A 80 -0.61 -9.53 -3.05
CA GLU A 80 0.64 -9.85 -2.36
C GLU A 80 1.80 -9.20 -3.09
N GLY A 81 2.83 -8.80 -2.33
CA GLY A 81 3.98 -8.17 -2.94
C GLY A 81 5.05 -7.76 -1.96
N CYS A 82 5.96 -6.93 -2.46
CA CYS A 82 6.99 -6.30 -1.66
C CYS A 82 7.12 -4.82 -1.97
N CYS A 83 7.68 -4.09 -1.03
CA CYS A 83 7.87 -2.65 -1.13
C CYS A 83 9.05 -2.20 -0.26
N LYS A 84 9.40 -0.93 -0.39
CA LYS A 84 10.25 -0.21 0.54
C LYS A 84 9.41 0.80 1.30
N VAL A 85 9.48 0.76 2.63
CA VAL A 85 8.62 1.58 3.49
C VAL A 85 9.39 2.15 4.68
N ASP A 86 9.03 3.35 5.11
CA ASP A 86 9.53 3.99 6.33
C ASP A 86 8.37 4.25 7.30
N ILE A 87 8.12 3.27 8.18
CA ILE A 87 7.00 3.25 9.14
C ILE A 87 7.21 4.24 10.30
N ASP A 88 8.43 4.74 10.49
CA ASP A 88 8.73 5.65 11.59
C ASP A 88 8.93 7.10 11.09
N TYR A 89 8.71 7.38 9.81
CA TYR A 89 8.94 8.71 9.22
C TYR A 89 8.27 9.84 10.00
N HIS A 90 6.95 9.76 10.22
CA HIS A 90 6.19 10.77 10.97
C HIS A 90 6.43 10.73 12.48
N ILE A 91 6.97 9.62 13.00
CA ILE A 91 7.36 9.50 14.42
C ILE A 91 8.66 10.26 14.66
N ARG A 92 9.64 10.13 13.75
CA ARG A 92 10.94 10.80 13.87
C ARG A 92 10.86 12.28 13.52
N ASN A 93 10.00 12.65 12.57
CA ASN A 93 9.74 14.04 12.16
C ASN A 93 11.01 14.85 11.82
N ASP A 94 12.01 14.21 11.21
CA ASP A 94 13.30 14.83 10.84
C ASP A 94 13.42 15.11 9.34
N GLY A 95 12.36 14.84 8.56
CA GLY A 95 12.32 15.04 7.11
C GLY A 95 13.16 14.05 6.30
N VAL A 96 13.77 13.03 6.93
CA VAL A 96 14.67 12.09 6.28
C VAL A 96 14.02 10.70 6.17
N CYS A 97 13.77 10.27 4.94
CA CYS A 97 13.27 8.93 4.64
C CYS A 97 14.34 7.85 4.87
N ARG A 98 13.97 6.80 5.60
CA ARG A 98 14.79 5.63 5.94
C ARG A 98 14.04 4.36 5.57
N TYR A 99 13.98 4.10 4.27
CA TYR A 99 13.24 2.97 3.73
C TYR A 99 13.82 1.62 4.14
N ARG A 100 12.93 0.67 4.47
CA ARG A 100 13.25 -0.75 4.68
C ARG A 100 12.40 -1.61 3.77
N TYR A 101 13.01 -2.67 3.24
CA TYR A 101 12.28 -3.67 2.46
C TYR A 101 11.29 -4.41 3.37
N ARG A 102 10.06 -4.59 2.88
CA ARG A 102 9.00 -5.34 3.56
C ARG A 102 8.14 -6.09 2.55
N ARG A 103 7.65 -7.25 2.95
CA ARG A 103 6.50 -7.90 2.30
C ARG A 103 5.20 -7.27 2.76
N PHE A 104 4.18 -7.35 1.91
CA PHE A 104 2.85 -6.90 2.26
C PHE A 104 1.78 -7.85 1.71
N SER A 105 0.63 -7.80 2.35
CA SER A 105 -0.65 -8.24 1.80
C SER A 105 -1.63 -7.08 1.81
N ALA A 106 -2.52 -7.01 0.83
CA ALA A 106 -3.51 -5.94 0.76
C ALA A 106 -4.85 -6.45 0.25
N TYR A 107 -5.95 -6.01 0.88
CA TYR A 107 -7.27 -6.10 0.28
C TYR A 107 -7.51 -4.81 -0.50
N TYR A 108 -7.86 -4.89 -1.78
CA TYR A 108 -8.03 -3.72 -2.63
C TYR A 108 -9.21 -3.86 -3.58
N ASN A 109 -10.08 -2.85 -3.58
CA ASN A 109 -11.18 -2.74 -4.52
C ASN A 109 -10.83 -1.72 -5.62
N ALA A 110 -10.59 -2.18 -6.85
CA ALA A 110 -10.13 -1.36 -7.96
C ALA A 110 -11.18 -0.37 -8.49
N LYS A 111 -12.48 -0.65 -8.28
CA LYS A 111 -13.57 0.26 -8.64
C LYS A 111 -13.59 1.50 -7.74
N SER A 112 -13.52 1.31 -6.43
CA SER A 112 -13.50 2.39 -5.44
C SER A 112 -12.10 2.97 -5.19
N ARG A 113 -11.06 2.25 -5.60
CA ARG A 113 -9.63 2.51 -5.37
C ARG A 113 -9.24 2.59 -3.89
N LYS A 114 -9.94 1.82 -3.06
CA LYS A 114 -9.76 1.79 -1.60
C LYS A 114 -9.52 0.37 -1.12
N GLY A 115 -9.07 0.26 0.13
CA GLY A 115 -8.74 -1.03 0.71
C GLY A 115 -7.91 -0.93 1.98
N SER A 116 -7.28 -2.03 2.35
CA SER A 116 -6.34 -2.13 3.46
C SER A 116 -5.00 -2.68 2.98
N PHE A 117 -3.92 -2.19 3.58
CA PHE A 117 -2.56 -2.57 3.28
C PHE A 117 -1.87 -3.01 4.56
N THR A 118 -1.41 -4.25 4.62
CA THR A 118 -0.83 -4.85 5.81
C THR A 118 0.62 -5.19 5.54
N LEU A 119 1.53 -4.61 6.32
CA LEU A 119 2.94 -4.96 6.26
C LEU A 119 3.19 -6.24 7.06
N THR A 120 3.88 -7.20 6.46
CA THR A 120 4.33 -8.39 7.18
C THR A 120 5.57 -8.04 8.00
N THR A 121 5.51 -8.25 9.31
CA THR A 121 6.68 -8.21 10.19
C THR A 121 7.33 -9.58 10.21
N ASP A 122 8.59 -9.66 9.83
CA ASP A 122 9.47 -10.80 10.14
C ASP A 122 9.68 -10.92 11.66
#